data_AF-X0YYC1-F1
#
_entry.id   AF-X0YYC1-F1
#
_cell.length_a   1.000
_cell.length_b   1.000
_cell.length_c   1.000
_cell.angle_alpha   90.00
_cell.angle_beta   90.00
_cell.angle_gamma   90.00
#
_symmetry.space_group_name_H-M   'P 1'
#
loop_
_entity.id
_entity.type
_entity.pdbx_description
1 polymer ?
#
loop_
_entity_poly.entity_id
_entity_poly.type
_entity_poly.pdbx_seq_one_letter_code
_entity_poly.pdbx_strand_id
1 'polypeptide(L)'
;MIQKKKTSVISYDGKIYNANCLKKYLIEKGYKFKTNTDKELILHLYKNLGPDCLKKLHGPFAFAIYDKERKLFFLARDHFGIKPLYYYFKKGLFLFAPELKVIINNPRVKKELDFEALNQYFSTGFGCIPAPRTIFK
;
A
#
# COMPACT_ATOMS: atom_id res chain seq x y z
N MET A 1 -19.33 -8.86 27.36
CA MET A 1 -18.05 -8.41 26.76
C MET A 1 -18.04 -8.80 25.28
N ILE A 2 -18.44 -7.89 24.39
CA ILE A 2 -18.51 -8.17 22.95
C ILE A 2 -17.08 -8.11 22.39
N GLN A 3 -16.49 -9.27 22.08
CA GLN A 3 -15.27 -9.32 21.27
C GLN A 3 -15.58 -8.72 19.90
N LYS A 4 -15.11 -7.48 19.64
CA LYS A 4 -15.15 -6.87 18.30
C LYS A 4 -14.45 -7.82 17.33
N LYS A 5 -15.21 -8.43 16.41
CA LYS A 5 -14.71 -9.28 15.33
C LYS A 5 -13.54 -8.55 14.63
N LYS A 6 -12.36 -9.18 14.55
CA LYS A 6 -11.24 -8.64 13.77
C LYS A 6 -11.60 -8.73 12.28
N THR A 7 -12.08 -7.65 11.71
CA THR A 7 -12.68 -7.60 10.36
C THR A 7 -11.74 -7.09 9.26
N SER A 8 -10.60 -6.49 9.60
CA SER A 8 -9.64 -5.95 8.61
C SER A 8 -8.52 -6.95 8.28
N VAL A 9 -8.12 -7.03 7.01
CA VAL A 9 -7.01 -7.86 6.51
C VAL A 9 -5.94 -6.95 5.93
N ILE A 10 -4.66 -7.32 6.11
CA ILE A 10 -3.51 -6.56 5.60
C ILE A 10 -2.54 -7.44 4.82
N SER A 11 -2.07 -6.94 3.68
CA SER A 11 -0.83 -7.37 3.02
C SER A 11 0.22 -6.29 3.19
N TYR A 12 1.47 -6.65 3.45
CA TYR A 12 2.54 -5.73 3.83
C TYR A 12 3.90 -6.24 3.34
N ASP A 13 4.69 -5.34 2.75
CA ASP A 13 6.12 -5.48 2.52
C ASP A 13 6.83 -4.21 3.00
N GLY A 14 7.93 -4.35 3.75
CA GLY A 14 8.66 -3.20 4.27
C GLY A 14 9.26 -3.40 5.65
N LYS A 15 9.70 -2.27 6.22
CA LYS A 15 10.13 -2.16 7.61
C LYS A 15 9.73 -0.81 8.19
N ILE A 16 9.10 -0.81 9.36
CA ILE A 16 8.79 0.43 10.09
C ILE A 16 9.89 0.68 11.13
N TYR A 17 10.67 1.73 10.93
CA TYR A 17 11.83 2.05 11.78
C TYR A 17 11.42 2.61 13.13
N ASN A 18 10.37 3.43 13.18
CA ASN A 18 9.86 4.01 14.41
C ASN A 18 8.79 3.13 15.12
N ALA A 19 8.78 1.82 14.85
CA ALA A 19 7.77 0.89 15.37
C ALA A 19 7.65 0.92 16.90
N ASN A 20 8.77 0.99 17.62
CA ASN A 20 8.78 1.03 19.08
C ASN A 20 8.05 2.27 19.64
N CYS A 21 8.27 3.45 19.04
CA CYS A 21 7.61 4.68 19.45
C CYS A 21 6.10 4.63 19.17
N LEU A 22 5.72 4.14 18.00
CA LEU A 22 4.31 4.00 17.61
C LEU A 22 3.58 2.98 18.48
N LYS A 23 4.26 1.90 18.87
CA LYS A 23 3.71 0.89 19.76
C LYS A 23 3.41 1.47 21.14
N LYS A 24 4.33 2.25 21.72
CA LYS A 24 4.10 2.96 23.00
C LYS A 24 2.90 3.90 22.90
N TYR A 25 2.86 4.74 21.87
CA TYR A 25 1.72 5.63 21.58
C TYR A 25 0.37 4.89 21.50
N LEU A 26 0.34 3.72 20.84
CA LEU A 26 -0.88 2.93 20.72
C LEU A 26 -1.27 2.24 22.03
N ILE A 27 -0.30 1.77 22.83
CA ILE A 27 -0.56 1.19 24.15
C ILE A 27 -1.19 2.23 25.09
N GLU A 28 -0.68 3.46 25.08
CA GLU A 28 -1.26 4.59 25.84
C GLU A 28 -2.69 4.92 25.39
N LYS A 29 -3.03 4.67 24.12
CA LYS A 29 -4.40 4.78 23.59
C LYS A 29 -5.28 3.55 23.86
N GLY A 30 -4.79 2.57 24.63
CA GLY A 30 -5.54 1.38 25.05
C GLY A 30 -5.49 0.20 24.07
N TYR A 31 -4.64 0.25 23.03
CA TYR A 31 -4.49 -0.86 22.11
C TYR A 31 -3.67 -2.00 22.73
N LYS A 32 -4.19 -3.23 22.60
CA LYS A 32 -3.50 -4.45 23.03
C LYS A 32 -2.90 -5.16 21.81
N PHE A 33 -1.61 -5.46 21.88
CA PHE A 33 -0.89 -6.20 20.84
C PHE A 33 -0.91 -7.69 21.14
N LYS A 34 -1.26 -8.50 20.13
CA LYS A 34 -1.16 -9.98 20.21
C LYS A 34 0.17 -10.50 19.68
N THR A 35 0.77 -9.77 18.76
CA THR A 35 2.01 -10.08 18.06
C THR A 35 2.92 -8.86 18.07
N ASN A 36 4.21 -9.07 17.81
CA ASN A 36 5.17 -7.98 17.66
C ASN A 36 5.52 -7.75 16.18
N THR A 37 4.49 -7.64 15.33
CA THR A 37 4.65 -7.50 13.88
C THR A 37 4.26 -6.12 13.40
N ASP A 38 4.97 -5.63 12.37
CA ASP A 38 4.65 -4.35 11.71
C ASP A 38 3.22 -4.35 11.13
N LYS A 39 2.71 -5.52 10.71
CA LYS A 39 1.33 -5.69 10.24
C LYS A 39 0.29 -5.29 11.30
N GLU A 40 0.46 -5.79 12.53
CA GLU A 40 -0.46 -5.46 13.62
C GLU A 40 -0.33 -3.99 14.04
N LEU A 41 0.90 -3.47 14.05
CA LEU A 41 1.16 -2.05 14.31
C LEU A 41 0.41 -1.15 13.32
N ILE A 42 0.55 -1.42 12.02
CA ILE A 42 -0.10 -0.64 10.96
C ILE A 42 -1.62 -0.75 11.06
N LEU A 43 -2.16 -1.94 11.32
CA LEU A 43 -3.61 -2.11 11.49
C LEU A 43 -4.17 -1.31 12.67
N HIS A 44 -3.48 -1.30 13.81
CA HIS A 44 -3.90 -0.52 14.97
C HIS A 44 -3.77 0.98 14.71
N LEU A 45 -2.68 1.41 14.06
CA LEU A 45 -2.47 2.81 13.71
C LEU A 45 -3.52 3.31 12.71
N TYR A 46 -3.83 2.52 11.68
CA TYR A 46 -4.89 2.81 10.71
C TYR A 46 -6.28 2.86 11.37
N LYS A 47 -6.58 1.97 12.33
CA LYS A 47 -7.84 2.05 13.09
C LYS A 47 -7.95 3.31 13.93
N ASN A 48 -6.84 3.78 14.49
CA ASN A 48 -6.80 4.96 15.34
C ASN A 48 -6.88 6.28 14.54
N LEU A 49 -6.16 6.37 13.43
CA LEU A 49 -5.96 7.63 12.68
C LEU A 49 -6.56 7.60 11.27
N GLY A 50 -7.08 6.48 10.80
CA GLY A 50 -7.46 6.31 9.39
C GLY A 50 -6.24 6.51 8.47
N PRO A 51 -6.44 7.14 7.29
CA PRO A 51 -5.36 7.46 6.35
C PRO A 51 -4.24 8.36 6.91
N ASP A 52 -4.52 9.16 7.95
CA ASP A 52 -3.49 10.00 8.58
C ASP A 52 -2.40 9.19 9.30
N CYS A 53 -2.57 7.86 9.43
CA CYS A 53 -1.52 6.97 9.91
C CYS A 53 -0.22 7.10 9.08
N LEU A 54 -0.30 7.40 7.78
CA LEU A 54 0.85 7.51 6.89
C LEU A 54 1.83 8.61 7.32
N LYS A 55 1.33 9.70 7.91
CA LYS A 55 2.14 10.82 8.42
C LYS A 55 3.04 10.40 9.61
N LYS A 56 2.77 9.25 10.22
CA LYS A 56 3.48 8.74 11.39
C LYS A 56 4.40 7.57 11.05
N LEU A 57 4.29 6.96 9.88
CA LEU A 57 5.07 5.79 9.50
C LEU A 57 6.42 6.21 8.90
N HIS A 58 7.52 5.76 9.52
CA HIS A 58 8.87 6.01 9.02
C HIS A 58 9.51 4.71 8.56
N GLY A 59 10.08 4.71 7.36
CA GLY A 59 10.75 3.58 6.75
C GLY A 59 10.15 3.21 5.38
N PRO A 60 10.78 2.27 4.66
CA PRO A 60 10.26 1.76 3.40
C PRO A 60 9.07 0.84 3.67
N PHE A 61 7.95 1.06 2.99
CA PHE A 61 6.77 0.21 3.14
C PHE A 61 5.86 0.28 1.92
N ALA A 62 5.17 -0.82 1.65
CA ALA A 62 3.98 -0.88 0.83
C ALA A 62 2.97 -1.81 1.50
N PHE A 63 1.71 -1.41 1.58
CA PHE A 63 0.66 -2.24 2.14
C PHE A 63 -0.69 -1.99 1.51
N ALA A 64 -1.55 -2.99 1.67
CA ALA A 64 -2.96 -2.91 1.34
C ALA A 64 -3.79 -3.38 2.54
N ILE A 65 -4.74 -2.57 2.96
CA ILE A 65 -5.71 -2.91 4.01
C ILE A 65 -7.08 -3.04 3.36
N TYR A 66 -7.72 -4.18 3.57
CA TYR A 66 -9.15 -4.32 3.33
C TYR A 66 -9.89 -4.16 4.65
N ASP A 67 -10.64 -3.06 4.77
CA ASP A 67 -11.51 -2.77 5.89
C ASP A 67 -12.94 -3.23 5.57
N LYS A 68 -13.34 -4.38 6.11
CA LYS A 68 -14.67 -4.96 5.88
C LYS A 68 -15.80 -4.12 6.48
N GLU A 69 -15.56 -3.41 7.59
CA GLU A 69 -16.60 -2.61 8.24
C GLU A 69 -16.96 -1.41 7.37
N ARG A 70 -15.93 -0.75 6.83
CA ARG A 70 -16.11 0.40 5.94
C ARG A 70 -16.31 0.02 4.47
N LYS A 71 -16.11 -1.26 4.12
CA LYS A 71 -16.04 -1.76 2.73
C LYS A 71 -15.03 -0.97 1.89
N LEU A 72 -13.88 -0.66 2.48
CA LEU A 72 -12.83 0.15 1.85
C LEU A 72 -11.56 -0.67 1.61
N PHE A 73 -10.94 -0.41 0.47
CA PHE A 73 -9.60 -0.88 0.14
C PHE A 73 -8.63 0.31 0.22
N PHE A 74 -7.67 0.24 1.13
CA PHE A 74 -6.69 1.30 1.36
C PHE A 74 -5.30 0.79 0.99
N LEU A 75 -4.72 1.35 -0.07
CA LEU A 75 -3.37 1.05 -0.53
C LEU A 75 -2.46 2.23 -0.21
N ALA A 76 -1.27 1.94 0.27
CA ALA A 76 -0.27 2.95 0.53
C ALA A 76 1.13 2.41 0.27
N ARG A 77 2.03 3.31 -0.13
CA ARG A 77 3.47 3.08 -0.17
C ARG A 77 4.21 4.24 0.48
N ASP A 78 5.49 4.04 0.79
CA ASP A 78 6.33 5.04 1.41
C ASP A 78 6.58 6.26 0.51
N HIS A 79 6.93 7.38 1.15
CA HIS A 79 7.09 8.69 0.51
C HIS A 79 8.11 8.71 -0.63
N PHE A 80 9.18 7.92 -0.50
CA PHE A 80 10.23 7.84 -1.51
C PHE A 80 9.96 6.74 -2.54
N GLY A 81 8.92 5.92 -2.34
CA GLY A 81 8.59 4.84 -3.25
C GLY A 81 9.62 3.71 -3.26
N ILE A 82 10.32 3.51 -2.14
CA ILE A 82 11.35 2.48 -2.02
C ILE A 82 10.72 1.09 -2.24
N LYS A 83 9.54 0.85 -1.68
CA LYS A 83 8.77 -0.36 -1.99
C LYS A 83 7.88 -0.14 -3.21
N PRO A 84 8.05 -0.94 -4.28
CA PRO A 84 7.22 -0.83 -5.47
C PRO A 84 5.79 -1.27 -5.16
N LEU A 85 4.83 -0.57 -5.75
CA LEU A 85 3.42 -0.88 -5.64
C LEU A 85 2.74 -0.41 -6.92
N TYR A 86 2.31 -1.37 -7.73
CA TYR A 86 1.56 -1.15 -8.96
C TYR A 86 0.09 -1.49 -8.72
N TYR A 87 -0.80 -0.81 -9.43
CA TYR A 87 -2.22 -1.14 -9.43
C TYR A 87 -2.82 -1.03 -10.83
N TYR A 88 -3.93 -1.72 -11.05
CA TYR A 88 -4.76 -1.62 -12.23
C TYR A 88 -6.21 -1.44 -11.79
N PHE A 89 -6.89 -0.44 -12.36
CA PHE A 89 -8.28 -0.17 -12.05
C PHE A 89 -9.08 0.21 -13.29
N LYS A 90 -9.73 -0.78 -13.91
CA LYS A 90 -10.63 -0.59 -15.07
C LYS A 90 -11.73 -1.65 -15.07
N LYS A 91 -12.91 -1.30 -15.60
CA LYS A 91 -14.04 -2.23 -15.82
C LYS A 91 -14.39 -3.08 -14.59
N GLY A 92 -14.43 -2.46 -13.40
CA GLY A 92 -14.71 -3.13 -12.13
C GLY A 92 -13.63 -4.15 -11.69
N LEU A 93 -12.48 -4.19 -12.34
CA LEU A 93 -11.32 -4.97 -11.92
C LEU A 93 -10.36 -4.07 -11.16
N PHE A 94 -10.06 -4.43 -9.93
CA PHE A 94 -8.98 -3.83 -9.15
C PHE A 94 -7.91 -4.89 -8.86
N LEU A 95 -6.68 -4.65 -9.30
CA LEU A 95 -5.52 -5.48 -9.03
C LEU A 95 -4.41 -4.62 -8.44
N PHE A 96 -3.59 -5.19 -7.58
CA PHE A 96 -2.37 -4.57 -7.11
C PHE A 96 -1.29 -5.62 -6.90
N ALA A 97 -0.03 -5.23 -7.08
CA ALA A 97 1.11 -6.11 -6.91
C ALA A 97 2.39 -5.28 -6.70
N PRO A 98 3.43 -5.86 -6.08
CA PRO A 98 4.74 -5.22 -6.01
C PRO A 98 5.46 -5.20 -7.37
N GLU A 99 5.00 -5.98 -8.35
CA GLU A 99 5.61 -6.07 -9.68
C GLU A 99 4.57 -5.94 -10.79
N LEU A 100 4.87 -5.11 -11.79
CA LEU A 100 3.99 -4.89 -12.94
C LEU A 100 3.68 -6.18 -13.71
N LYS A 101 4.66 -7.09 -13.83
CA LYS A 101 4.51 -8.37 -14.55
C LYS A 101 3.35 -9.23 -14.03
N VAL A 102 3.09 -9.17 -12.72
CA VAL A 102 2.00 -9.91 -12.06
C VAL A 102 0.65 -9.40 -12.53
N ILE A 103 0.49 -8.09 -12.68
CA ILE A 103 -0.75 -7.46 -13.12
C ILE A 103 -1.01 -7.77 -14.60
N ILE A 104 -0.01 -7.57 -15.47
CA ILE A 104 -0.18 -7.74 -16.92
C ILE A 104 -0.35 -9.21 -17.35
N ASN A 105 0.03 -10.16 -16.50
CA ASN A 105 -0.22 -11.58 -16.77
C ASN A 105 -1.68 -11.98 -16.51
N ASN A 106 -2.50 -11.11 -15.93
CA ASN A 106 -3.93 -11.35 -15.79
C ASN A 106 -4.63 -11.20 -17.16
N PRO A 107 -5.38 -12.22 -17.65
CA PRO A 107 -6.04 -12.18 -18.96
C PRO A 107 -7.04 -11.03 -19.14
N ARG A 108 -7.56 -10.47 -18.04
CA ARG A 108 -8.50 -9.34 -18.07
C ARG A 108 -7.81 -7.98 -18.21
N VAL A 109 -6.48 -7.93 -18.11
CA VAL A 109 -5.70 -6.70 -18.26
C VAL A 109 -5.31 -6.53 -19.73
N LYS A 110 -5.81 -5.47 -20.36
CA LYS A 110 -5.44 -5.12 -21.72
C LYS A 110 -4.06 -4.43 -21.73
N LYS A 111 -3.11 -5.01 -22.46
CA LYS A 111 -1.73 -4.52 -22.57
C LYS A 111 -1.63 -3.42 -23.64
N GLU A 112 -2.22 -2.26 -23.36
CA GLU A 112 -2.11 -1.10 -24.25
C GLU A 112 -0.89 -0.26 -23.86
N LEU A 113 0.02 -0.02 -24.80
CA LEU A 113 1.15 0.87 -24.58
C LEU A 113 0.66 2.30 -24.36
N ASP A 114 1.29 2.98 -23.39
CA ASP A 114 1.19 4.42 -23.23
C ASP A 114 2.36 5.07 -24.00
N PHE A 115 2.06 5.58 -25.20
CA PHE A 115 3.05 6.23 -26.05
C PHE A 115 3.62 7.50 -25.42
N GLU A 116 2.90 8.15 -24.51
CA GLU A 116 3.43 9.30 -23.79
C GLU A 116 4.43 8.86 -22.72
N ALA A 117 4.14 7.77 -22.01
CA ALA A 117 5.10 7.15 -21.10
C ALA A 117 6.34 6.65 -21.84
N LEU A 118 6.16 6.07 -23.03
CA LEU A 118 7.25 5.65 -23.90
C LEU A 118 8.08 6.86 -24.36
N ASN A 119 7.44 7.97 -24.75
CA ASN A 119 8.15 9.19 -25.10
C ASN A 119 8.93 9.74 -23.91
N GLN A 120 8.36 9.76 -22.71
CA GLN A 120 9.05 10.18 -21.49
C GLN A 120 10.29 9.33 -21.21
N TYR A 121 10.22 8.01 -21.43
CA TYR A 121 11.36 7.11 -21.27
C TYR A 121 12.56 7.53 -22.15
N PHE A 122 12.30 7.92 -23.40
CA PHE A 122 13.35 8.30 -24.34
C PHE A 122 13.78 9.78 -24.23
N SER A 123 12.85 10.69 -23.96
CA SER A 123 13.12 12.14 -24.05
C SER A 123 13.68 12.75 -22.77
N THR A 124 13.45 12.14 -21.60
CA THR A 124 13.82 12.75 -20.32
C THR A 124 15.27 12.51 -19.91
N GLY A 125 15.99 11.63 -20.61
CA GLY A 125 17.39 11.29 -20.31
C GLY A 125 17.60 10.48 -19.02
N PHE A 126 16.55 10.26 -18.21
CA PHE A 126 16.61 9.48 -16.97
C PHE A 126 16.58 7.96 -17.18
N GLY A 127 16.22 7.50 -18.39
CA GLY A 127 16.08 6.07 -18.68
C GLY A 127 14.98 5.40 -17.87
N CYS A 128 13.95 6.14 -17.46
CA CYS A 128 12.82 5.63 -16.69
C CYS A 128 11.51 6.34 -17.04
N ILE A 129 10.39 5.69 -16.74
CA ILE A 129 9.05 6.29 -16.83
C ILE A 129 8.74 6.90 -15.46
N PRO A 130 8.52 8.22 -15.37
CA PRO A 130 8.24 8.87 -14.09
C PRO A 130 6.86 8.46 -13.56
N ALA A 131 6.75 8.40 -12.24
CA ALA A 131 5.46 8.25 -11.57
C ALA A 131 4.52 9.42 -11.97
N PRO A 132 3.20 9.17 -12.11
CA PRO A 132 2.49 7.92 -11.79
C PRO A 132 2.38 6.92 -12.96
N ARG A 133 3.08 7.13 -14.08
CA ARG A 133 2.90 6.32 -15.29
C ARG A 133 3.65 4.99 -15.24
N THR A 134 3.20 4.07 -16.09
CA THR A 134 3.93 2.87 -16.46
C THR A 134 3.98 2.77 -17.98
N ILE A 135 4.66 1.77 -18.54
CA ILE A 135 4.66 1.53 -19.98
C ILE A 135 3.26 1.18 -20.54
N PHE A 136 2.33 0.79 -19.67
CA PHE A 136 0.95 0.45 -20.02
C PHE A 136 -0.06 1.45 -19.44
N LYS A 137 -1.20 1.58 -20.14
CA LYS A 137 -2.35 2.40 -19.74
C LYS A 137 -3.22 1.79 -18.64
#